data_AF-A0A812NKD8-F1
#
_entry.id   AF-A0A812NKD8-F1
#
_cell.length_a   1.000
_cell.length_b   1.000
_cell.length_c   1.000
_cell.angle_alpha   90.00
_cell.angle_beta   90.00
_cell.angle_gamma   90.00
#
_symmetry.space_group_name_H-M   'P 1'
#
loop_
_entity.id
_entity.type
_entity.pdbx_description
1 polymer ?
#
loop_
_entity_poly.entity_id
_entity_poly.type
_entity_poly.pdbx_seq_one_letter_code
_entity_poly.pdbx_strand_id
1 'polypeptide(L)'
;MQRRALIPLLLAAHALDPQCHNPLFKAHWFGEFGSASVEARGRLPTLNSDPMVHNGLRFCPAYNSEASCCSAKFEAVQGMHYDYFRNHIFPSKLVRVIQHRESVMQVMETNEYKEAPDLEKEQYAAAVEGFAPVLQPELHAGCWSALLTYTAGMSCFACKPDWMLYVRPRCPPKCNEVIRVKVHPSDCDELWVSCERFGFAAKALRQALLDSILAKQAKMPVEDLSMFEGQQVLCSWMHDLVALHPLQRPTEAEKEATPASGPDALSKRLSDRRLQSEIDGDTGLRFFQVMHEGRQSGFDVTWSGLVGPSGSACPTSVVGVLLTLLWNFCFGF
;
A
#
# COMPACT_ATOMS: atom_id res chain seq x y z
N MET A 1 -21.35 -63.47 28.92
CA MET A 1 -20.76 -62.20 29.38
C MET A 1 -19.77 -61.72 28.33
N GLN A 2 -20.13 -60.70 27.56
CA GLN A 2 -19.34 -60.19 26.43
C GLN A 2 -18.77 -58.81 26.81
N ARG A 3 -17.46 -58.74 27.08
CA ARG A 3 -16.76 -57.47 27.37
C ARG A 3 -16.45 -56.78 26.03
N ARG A 4 -17.18 -55.70 25.73
CA ARG A 4 -16.83 -54.80 24.61
C ARG A 4 -15.63 -53.95 25.03
N ALA A 5 -14.50 -54.13 24.35
CA ALA A 5 -13.35 -53.25 24.47
C ALA A 5 -13.68 -51.91 23.79
N LEU A 6 -13.81 -50.85 24.58
CA LEU A 6 -13.83 -49.48 24.09
C LEU A 6 -12.40 -49.10 23.72
N ILE A 7 -12.10 -49.14 22.42
CA ILE A 7 -10.87 -48.56 21.87
C ILE A 7 -11.06 -47.04 21.92
N PRO A 8 -10.25 -46.29 22.70
CA PRO A 8 -10.30 -44.85 22.65
C PRO A 8 -9.77 -44.42 21.28
N LEU A 9 -10.67 -43.91 20.43
CA LEU A 9 -10.27 -43.10 19.28
C LEU A 9 -9.57 -41.85 19.83
N LEU A 10 -8.27 -41.96 20.07
CA LEU A 10 -7.38 -40.81 20.14
C LEU A 10 -7.38 -40.21 18.72
N LEU A 11 -8.35 -39.34 18.47
CA LEU A 11 -8.25 -38.34 17.42
C LEU A 11 -6.94 -37.60 17.68
N ALA A 12 -5.89 -38.00 16.97
CA ALA A 12 -4.66 -37.24 16.86
C ALA A 12 -5.04 -35.93 16.17
N ALA A 13 -5.52 -34.97 16.96
CA ALA A 13 -5.47 -33.57 16.60
C ALA A 13 -3.98 -33.30 16.38
N HIS A 14 -3.55 -33.37 15.12
CA HIS A 14 -2.22 -32.98 14.72
C HIS A 14 -2.14 -31.52 15.13
N ALA A 15 -1.45 -31.27 16.24
CA ALA A 15 -1.16 -29.92 16.68
C ALA A 15 -0.32 -29.32 15.56
N LEU A 16 -0.98 -28.50 14.74
CA LEU A 16 -0.37 -27.84 13.60
C LEU A 16 0.86 -27.08 14.09
N ASP A 17 1.96 -27.16 13.34
CA ASP A 17 3.17 -26.41 13.69
C ASP A 17 2.83 -24.90 13.69
N PRO A 18 2.98 -24.20 14.83
CA PRO A 18 2.69 -22.76 14.91
C PRO A 18 3.54 -21.93 13.94
N GLN A 19 4.65 -22.48 13.43
CA GLN A 19 5.55 -21.79 12.49
C GLN A 19 4.86 -21.35 11.19
N CYS A 20 3.91 -22.13 10.65
CA CYS A 20 3.21 -21.75 9.41
C CYS A 20 1.81 -21.17 9.62
N HIS A 21 1.44 -20.94 10.88
CA HIS A 21 0.15 -20.38 11.26
C HIS A 21 0.30 -18.93 11.75
N ASN A 22 0.90 -18.08 10.92
CA ASN A 22 1.01 -16.65 11.18
C ASN A 22 -0.37 -15.96 11.06
N PRO A 23 -0.91 -15.33 12.13
CA PRO A 23 -2.28 -14.79 12.13
C PRO A 23 -2.54 -13.71 11.10
N LEU A 24 -1.51 -13.02 10.62
CA LEU A 24 -1.61 -12.05 9.53
C LEU A 24 -2.09 -12.70 8.22
N PHE A 25 -1.91 -14.01 8.08
CA PHE A 25 -2.26 -14.81 6.90
C PHE A 25 -3.35 -15.84 7.21
N LYS A 26 -4.12 -15.65 8.28
CA LYS A 26 -5.12 -16.63 8.78
C LYS A 26 -6.11 -17.12 7.72
N ALA A 27 -6.47 -16.26 6.77
CA ALA A 27 -7.34 -16.59 5.65
C ALA A 27 -6.78 -17.71 4.73
N HIS A 28 -5.51 -18.07 4.87
CA HIS A 28 -4.80 -19.00 4.00
C HIS A 28 -4.20 -20.21 4.72
N TRP A 29 -4.56 -20.45 5.99
CA TRP A 29 -4.11 -21.64 6.72
C TRP A 29 -4.83 -22.92 6.29
N PHE A 30 -6.13 -22.82 6.01
CA PHE A 30 -6.97 -23.99 5.72
C PHE A 30 -7.67 -23.81 4.37
N GLY A 31 -7.58 -24.83 3.52
CA GLY A 31 -8.13 -24.82 2.15
C GLY A 31 -9.66 -24.95 2.08
N GLU A 32 -10.34 -24.98 3.23
CA GLU A 32 -11.79 -25.01 3.36
C GLU A 32 -12.25 -23.78 4.13
N PHE A 33 -12.72 -22.77 3.39
CA PHE A 33 -13.62 -21.80 3.98
C PHE A 33 -14.95 -22.48 4.22
N GLY A 34 -15.37 -22.54 5.49
CA GLY A 34 -16.74 -22.85 5.85
C GLY A 34 -17.70 -21.91 5.11
N SER A 35 -18.44 -22.48 4.16
CA SER A 35 -19.83 -22.17 3.82
C SER A 35 -20.24 -20.69 3.93
N ALA A 36 -20.06 -19.91 2.86
CA ALA A 36 -21.08 -18.93 2.41
C ALA A 36 -20.66 -18.11 1.18
N SER A 37 -19.36 -17.96 0.86
CA SER A 37 -18.93 -17.07 -0.24
C SER A 37 -18.08 -17.74 -1.32
N VAL A 38 -18.05 -19.09 -1.37
CA VAL A 38 -17.30 -19.88 -2.36
C VAL A 38 -18.27 -20.55 -3.34
N GLU A 39 -19.26 -19.82 -3.84
CA GLU A 39 -20.16 -20.35 -4.88
C GLU A 39 -19.56 -20.34 -6.29
N ALA A 40 -18.29 -19.93 -6.47
CA ALA A 40 -17.67 -20.03 -7.78
C ALA A 40 -16.14 -20.23 -7.71
N ARG A 41 -15.71 -21.46 -8.02
CA ARG A 41 -14.44 -21.79 -8.71
C ARG A 41 -13.15 -21.78 -7.87
N GLY A 42 -12.92 -22.87 -7.12
CA GLY A 42 -11.56 -23.34 -6.77
C GLY A 42 -11.15 -23.16 -5.30
N ARG A 43 -10.32 -24.10 -4.78
CA ARG A 43 -9.67 -23.94 -3.48
C ARG A 43 -8.70 -22.76 -3.54
N LEU A 44 -8.82 -21.82 -2.60
CA LEU A 44 -7.82 -20.77 -2.43
C LEU A 44 -6.46 -21.40 -2.15
N PRO A 45 -5.38 -20.95 -2.80
CA PRO A 45 -4.04 -21.40 -2.45
C PRO A 45 -3.76 -21.12 -0.97
N THR A 46 -3.25 -22.14 -0.26
CA THR A 46 -2.93 -22.08 1.16
C THR A 46 -1.42 -22.05 1.38
N LEU A 47 -1.03 -21.59 2.56
CA LEU A 47 0.30 -21.85 3.10
C LEU A 47 0.47 -23.36 3.34
N ASN A 48 1.72 -23.81 3.45
CA ASN A 48 2.01 -25.17 3.91
C ASN A 48 1.59 -25.30 5.39
N SER A 49 1.18 -26.49 5.83
CA SER A 49 0.88 -26.75 7.25
C SER A 49 2.14 -26.68 8.12
N ASP A 50 3.28 -27.04 7.53
CA ASP A 50 4.59 -27.17 8.17
C ASP A 50 5.67 -26.58 7.26
N PRO A 51 6.81 -26.11 7.81
CA PRO A 51 7.91 -25.61 6.99
C PRO A 51 8.43 -26.68 6.03
N MET A 52 8.50 -26.37 4.74
CA MET A 52 8.97 -27.28 3.69
C MET A 52 10.03 -26.60 2.83
N VAL A 53 10.97 -27.38 2.31
CA VAL A 53 11.99 -26.87 1.38
C VAL A 53 11.39 -26.75 -0.03
N HIS A 54 11.45 -25.55 -0.60
CA HIS A 54 11.05 -25.27 -1.98
C HIS A 54 12.24 -24.70 -2.75
N ASN A 55 12.31 -24.94 -4.06
CA ASN A 55 13.40 -24.44 -4.92
C ASN A 55 12.89 -23.63 -6.13
N GLY A 56 11.59 -23.33 -6.15
CA GLY A 56 10.92 -22.69 -7.28
C GLY A 56 10.12 -21.45 -6.89
N LEU A 57 10.41 -20.85 -5.73
CA LEU A 57 9.79 -19.60 -5.30
C LEU A 57 10.34 -18.46 -6.18
N ARG A 58 9.45 -17.76 -6.87
CA ARG A 58 9.78 -16.68 -7.82
C ARG A 58 9.73 -15.30 -7.18
N PHE A 59 8.76 -15.06 -6.30
CA PHE A 59 8.56 -13.77 -5.64
C PHE A 59 9.32 -13.67 -4.33
N CYS A 60 9.53 -14.77 -3.61
CA CYS A 60 10.31 -14.81 -2.38
C CYS A 60 11.51 -15.75 -2.51
N PRO A 61 12.42 -15.53 -3.47
CA PRO A 61 13.48 -16.47 -3.79
C PRO A 61 14.52 -16.62 -2.68
N ALA A 62 14.62 -15.67 -1.75
CA ALA A 62 15.46 -15.78 -0.55
C ALA A 62 15.13 -17.02 0.31
N TYR A 63 13.91 -17.55 0.20
CA TYR A 63 13.45 -18.74 0.92
C TYR A 63 13.60 -20.03 0.10
N ASN A 64 14.24 -19.98 -1.08
CA ASN A 64 14.57 -21.19 -1.82
C ASN A 64 15.70 -21.95 -1.13
N SER A 65 15.65 -23.29 -1.17
CA SER A 65 16.58 -24.18 -0.44
C SER A 65 16.51 -24.08 1.09
N GLU A 66 15.55 -23.33 1.63
CA GLU A 66 15.28 -23.19 3.06
C GLU A 66 13.89 -23.75 3.41
N ALA A 67 13.73 -24.25 4.63
CA ALA A 67 12.42 -24.67 5.12
C ALA A 67 11.55 -23.43 5.37
N SER A 68 10.48 -23.28 4.58
CA SER A 68 9.59 -22.12 4.62
C SER A 68 8.12 -22.53 4.55
N CYS A 69 7.24 -21.61 4.93
CA CYS A 69 5.79 -21.83 4.95
C CYS A 69 5.10 -21.56 3.61
N CYS A 70 5.81 -20.95 2.67
CA CYS A 70 5.29 -20.61 1.35
C CYS A 70 5.37 -21.77 0.37
N SER A 71 4.54 -21.71 -0.67
CA SER A 71 4.62 -22.58 -1.83
C SER A 71 4.45 -21.75 -3.10
N ALA A 72 4.87 -22.28 -4.25
CA ALA A 72 4.70 -21.59 -5.54
C ALA A 72 3.21 -21.29 -5.86
N LYS A 73 2.27 -22.07 -5.32
CA LYS A 73 0.83 -21.78 -5.48
C LYS A 73 0.39 -20.58 -4.64
N PHE A 74 0.94 -20.43 -3.44
CA PHE A 74 0.65 -19.31 -2.57
C PHE A 74 1.29 -18.01 -3.06
N GLU A 75 2.45 -18.09 -3.72
CA GLU A 75 3.08 -16.94 -4.38
C GLU A 75 2.17 -16.25 -5.40
N ALA A 76 1.30 -16.99 -6.10
CA ALA A 76 0.30 -16.38 -6.98
C ALA A 76 -0.68 -15.47 -6.22
N VAL A 77 -1.01 -15.82 -4.97
CA VAL A 77 -1.85 -14.98 -4.09
C VAL A 77 -1.06 -13.75 -3.64
N GLN A 78 0.19 -13.92 -3.21
CA GLN A 78 1.06 -12.79 -2.83
C GLN A 78 1.23 -11.81 -4.01
N GLY A 79 1.43 -12.31 -5.23
CA GLY A 79 1.43 -11.57 -6.48
C GLY A 79 0.20 -10.68 -6.65
N MET A 80 -0.98 -11.29 -6.61
CA MET A 80 -2.26 -10.57 -6.75
C MET A 80 -2.44 -9.45 -5.71
N HIS A 81 -2.05 -9.68 -4.46
CA HIS A 81 -2.16 -8.66 -3.41
C HIS A 81 -1.12 -7.56 -3.54
N TYR A 82 0.11 -7.91 -3.90
CA TYR A 82 1.15 -6.94 -4.22
C TYR A 82 0.74 -6.04 -5.39
N ASP A 83 0.21 -6.63 -6.46
CA ASP A 83 -0.30 -5.90 -7.62
C ASP A 83 -1.46 -4.97 -7.25
N TYR A 84 -2.26 -5.31 -6.24
CA TYR A 84 -3.29 -4.42 -5.73
C TYR A 84 -2.69 -3.13 -5.12
N PHE A 85 -1.65 -3.25 -4.29
CA PHE A 85 -0.93 -2.09 -3.79
C PHE A 85 -0.29 -1.27 -4.91
N ARG A 86 0.39 -1.95 -5.83
CA ARG A 86 1.11 -1.36 -6.97
C ARG A 86 0.21 -0.64 -7.96
N ASN A 87 -0.92 -1.24 -8.32
CA ASN A 87 -1.75 -0.76 -9.43
C ASN A 87 -3.00 0.00 -8.97
N HIS A 88 -3.33 -0.04 -7.67
CA HIS A 88 -4.53 0.63 -7.17
C HIS A 88 -4.23 1.54 -5.97
N ILE A 89 -3.73 1.01 -4.85
CA ILE A 89 -3.61 1.80 -3.62
C ILE A 89 -2.67 3.00 -3.80
N PHE A 90 -1.42 2.76 -4.19
CA PHE A 90 -0.43 3.84 -4.32
C PHE A 90 -0.69 4.79 -5.51
N PRO A 91 -1.05 4.32 -6.72
CA PRO A 91 -1.40 5.23 -7.81
C PRO A 91 -2.62 6.11 -7.50
N SER A 92 -3.63 5.57 -6.80
CA SER A 92 -4.86 6.32 -6.55
C SER A 92 -4.64 7.61 -5.75
N LYS A 93 -3.59 7.65 -4.91
CA LYS A 93 -3.17 8.86 -4.19
C LYS A 93 -2.81 9.98 -5.18
N LEU A 94 -1.95 9.70 -6.16
CA LEU A 94 -1.55 10.68 -7.17
C LEU A 94 -2.68 11.04 -8.12
N VAL A 95 -3.53 10.07 -8.51
CA VAL A 95 -4.73 10.35 -9.32
C VAL A 95 -5.66 11.33 -8.61
N ARG A 96 -5.90 11.15 -7.31
CA ARG A 96 -6.73 12.08 -6.53
C ARG A 96 -6.08 13.47 -6.40
N VAL A 97 -4.76 13.57 -6.31
CA VAL A 97 -4.05 14.87 -6.38
C VAL A 97 -4.27 15.54 -7.74
N ILE A 98 -4.20 14.81 -8.86
CA ILE A 98 -4.47 15.34 -10.21
C ILE A 98 -5.91 15.85 -10.32
N GLN A 99 -6.89 15.04 -9.91
CA GLN A 99 -8.30 15.42 -9.93
C GLN A 99 -8.59 16.64 -9.05
N HIS A 100 -7.96 16.72 -7.89
CA HIS A 100 -8.09 17.89 -7.01
C HIS A 100 -7.46 19.13 -7.66
N ARG A 101 -6.29 19.02 -8.30
CA ARG A 101 -5.68 20.11 -9.07
C ARG A 101 -6.61 20.63 -10.15
N GLU A 102 -7.19 19.75 -10.96
CA GLU A 102 -8.16 20.13 -12.01
C GLU A 102 -9.37 20.86 -11.41
N SER A 103 -9.87 20.38 -10.27
CA SER A 103 -10.97 21.02 -9.57
C SER A 103 -10.60 22.39 -8.98
N VAL A 104 -9.37 22.59 -8.51
CA VAL A 104 -8.87 23.90 -8.07
C VAL A 104 -8.78 24.83 -9.27
N MET A 105 -8.24 24.37 -10.40
CA MET A 105 -8.13 25.16 -11.63
C MET A 105 -9.47 25.69 -12.15
N GLN A 106 -10.55 24.91 -12.01
CA GLN A 106 -11.91 25.35 -12.38
C GLN A 106 -12.42 26.54 -11.57
N VAL A 107 -11.85 26.83 -10.39
CA VAL A 107 -12.24 28.00 -9.58
C VAL A 107 -11.99 29.31 -10.35
N MET A 108 -11.01 29.36 -11.26
CA MET A 108 -10.75 30.56 -12.08
C MET A 108 -11.92 30.99 -12.97
N GLU A 109 -12.85 30.08 -13.27
CA GLU A 109 -14.00 30.34 -14.13
C GLU A 109 -15.17 30.99 -13.36
N THR A 110 -15.12 30.93 -12.03
CA THR A 110 -16.17 31.41 -11.11
C THR A 110 -16.22 32.93 -11.03
N ASN A 111 -17.34 33.49 -10.54
CA ASN A 111 -17.45 34.93 -10.32
C ASN A 111 -16.70 35.36 -9.06
N GLU A 112 -16.67 34.48 -8.06
CA GLU A 112 -15.91 34.61 -6.82
C GLU A 112 -14.42 34.89 -7.11
N TYR A 113 -13.81 34.14 -8.04
CA TYR A 113 -12.43 34.41 -8.46
C TYR A 113 -12.26 35.75 -9.18
N LYS A 114 -13.19 36.13 -10.06
CA LYS A 114 -13.10 37.39 -10.83
C LYS A 114 -13.15 38.60 -9.92
N GLU A 115 -14.04 38.57 -8.93
CA GLU A 115 -14.29 39.63 -7.97
C GLU A 115 -13.30 39.64 -6.79
N ALA A 116 -12.52 38.57 -6.61
CA ALA A 116 -11.56 38.45 -5.51
C ALA A 116 -10.46 39.53 -5.53
N PRO A 117 -10.01 40.01 -4.35
CA PRO A 117 -8.84 40.87 -4.22
C PRO A 117 -7.56 40.23 -4.77
N ASP A 118 -6.59 41.06 -5.16
CA ASP A 118 -5.31 40.60 -5.71
C ASP A 118 -4.57 39.65 -4.77
N LEU A 119 -4.59 39.91 -3.45
CA LEU A 119 -3.98 39.04 -2.45
C LEU A 119 -4.55 37.61 -2.47
N GLU A 120 -5.87 37.46 -2.65
CA GLU A 120 -6.49 36.13 -2.71
C GLU A 120 -6.13 35.39 -4.00
N LYS A 121 -6.02 36.14 -5.12
CA LYS A 121 -5.57 35.62 -6.42
C LYS A 121 -4.10 35.15 -6.36
N GLU A 122 -3.23 35.88 -5.65
CA GLU A 122 -1.84 35.48 -5.41
C GLU A 122 -1.75 34.19 -4.58
N GLN A 123 -2.51 34.10 -3.48
CA GLN A 123 -2.57 32.86 -2.67
C GLN A 123 -3.11 31.68 -3.47
N TYR A 124 -4.11 31.90 -4.31
CA TYR A 124 -4.63 30.90 -5.23
C TYR A 124 -3.58 30.45 -6.24
N ALA A 125 -2.84 31.38 -6.85
CA ALA A 125 -1.75 31.05 -7.77
C ALA A 125 -0.68 30.19 -7.08
N ALA A 126 -0.27 30.54 -5.86
CA ALA A 126 0.65 29.73 -5.06
C ALA A 126 0.10 28.32 -4.77
N ALA A 127 -1.20 28.18 -4.51
CA ALA A 127 -1.84 26.87 -4.33
C ALA A 127 -1.81 26.02 -5.61
N VAL A 128 -2.07 26.62 -6.78
CA VAL A 128 -2.01 25.94 -8.09
C VAL A 128 -0.57 25.51 -8.42
N GLU A 129 0.41 26.37 -8.16
CA GLU A 129 1.84 26.07 -8.36
C GLU A 129 2.33 24.96 -7.43
N GLY A 130 1.81 24.90 -6.20
CA GLY A 130 2.15 23.88 -5.20
C GLY A 130 1.90 22.43 -5.65
N PHE A 131 1.04 22.20 -6.65
CA PHE A 131 0.81 20.85 -7.18
C PHE A 131 1.98 20.33 -8.01
N ALA A 132 2.73 21.22 -8.69
CA ALA A 132 3.75 20.79 -9.65
C ALA A 132 4.85 19.92 -9.00
N PRO A 133 5.44 20.28 -7.84
CA PRO A 133 6.41 19.41 -7.17
C PRO A 133 5.83 18.06 -6.72
N VAL A 134 4.57 18.03 -6.26
CA VAL A 134 3.93 16.77 -5.81
C VAL A 134 3.68 15.82 -6.99
N LEU A 135 3.36 16.36 -8.17
CA LEU A 135 3.11 15.58 -9.38
C LEU A 135 4.36 15.32 -10.23
N GLN A 136 5.53 15.75 -9.75
CA GLN A 136 6.79 15.59 -10.46
C GLN A 136 7.32 14.14 -10.32
N PRO A 137 7.54 13.40 -11.43
CA PRO A 137 8.01 12.01 -11.38
C PRO A 137 9.32 11.85 -10.62
N GLU A 138 10.25 12.79 -10.77
CA GLU A 138 11.55 12.73 -10.11
C GLU A 138 11.47 12.82 -8.58
N LEU A 139 10.37 13.36 -8.04
CA LEU A 139 10.16 13.47 -6.59
C LEU A 139 9.44 12.26 -6.01
N HIS A 140 8.42 11.72 -6.69
CA HIS A 140 7.62 10.63 -6.13
C HIS A 140 8.11 9.23 -6.54
N ALA A 141 8.87 9.05 -7.63
CA ALA A 141 9.23 7.71 -8.11
C ALA A 141 10.11 6.92 -7.13
N GLY A 142 11.12 7.57 -6.54
CA GLY A 142 11.96 6.94 -5.51
C GLY A 142 11.16 6.55 -4.27
N CYS A 143 10.31 7.46 -3.80
CA CYS A 143 9.44 7.23 -2.65
C CYS A 143 8.47 6.05 -2.89
N TRP A 144 7.77 6.01 -4.03
CA TRP A 144 6.82 4.95 -4.33
C TRP A 144 7.52 3.60 -4.51
N SER A 145 8.73 3.60 -5.08
CA SER A 145 9.54 2.38 -5.17
C SER A 145 9.92 1.84 -3.78
N ALA A 146 10.21 2.73 -2.83
CA ALA A 146 10.47 2.34 -1.44
C ALA A 146 9.22 1.78 -0.74
N LEU A 147 8.04 2.40 -0.94
CA LEU A 147 6.76 1.87 -0.43
C LEU A 147 6.46 0.47 -0.99
N LEU A 148 6.74 0.26 -2.28
CA LEU A 148 6.60 -1.03 -2.94
C LEU A 148 7.62 -2.05 -2.43
N THR A 149 8.87 -1.63 -2.21
CA THR A 149 9.90 -2.49 -1.59
C THR A 149 9.47 -2.95 -0.21
N TYR A 150 8.96 -2.05 0.63
CA TYR A 150 8.39 -2.41 1.93
C TYR A 150 7.24 -3.42 1.79
N THR A 151 6.35 -3.19 0.83
CA THR A 151 5.20 -4.06 0.55
C THR A 151 5.64 -5.45 0.11
N ALA A 152 6.63 -5.54 -0.77
CA ALA A 152 7.22 -6.80 -1.20
C ALA A 152 7.83 -7.59 -0.03
N GLY A 153 8.56 -6.91 0.86
CA GLY A 153 9.12 -7.53 2.06
C GLY A 153 8.05 -8.08 3.00
N MET A 154 6.98 -7.30 3.24
CA MET A 154 5.85 -7.76 4.04
C MET A 154 5.03 -8.87 3.38
N SER A 155 4.95 -8.90 2.05
CA SER A 155 4.35 -10.02 1.32
C SER A 155 5.14 -11.31 1.57
N CYS A 156 6.47 -11.26 1.54
CA CYS A 156 7.33 -12.42 1.80
C CYS A 156 7.40 -12.84 3.28
N PHE A 157 6.90 -12.01 4.21
CA PHE A 157 6.84 -12.35 5.64
C PHE A 157 6.02 -13.63 5.92
N ALA A 158 5.10 -14.00 5.02
CA ALA A 158 4.35 -15.26 5.10
C ALA A 158 5.25 -16.51 5.03
N CYS A 159 6.43 -16.39 4.42
CA CYS A 159 7.35 -17.51 4.20
C CYS A 159 8.25 -17.77 5.42
N LYS A 160 8.31 -16.82 6.36
CA LYS A 160 9.24 -16.83 7.48
C LYS A 160 8.76 -17.78 8.61
N PRO A 161 9.45 -18.92 8.86
CA PRO A 161 8.98 -19.91 9.84
C PRO A 161 9.07 -19.41 11.28
N ASP A 162 10.02 -18.52 11.60
CA ASP A 162 10.21 -17.93 12.92
C ASP A 162 9.51 -16.56 13.09
N TRP A 163 8.43 -16.30 12.32
CA TRP A 163 7.65 -15.05 12.35
C TRP A 163 7.26 -14.59 13.77
N MET A 164 7.03 -15.54 14.68
CA MET A 164 6.69 -15.28 16.09
C MET A 164 7.73 -14.41 16.80
N LEU A 165 9.01 -14.52 16.41
CA LEU A 165 10.10 -13.73 16.95
C LEU A 165 10.04 -12.26 16.52
N TYR A 166 9.23 -11.94 15.52
CA TYR A 166 9.14 -10.62 14.89
C TYR A 166 7.80 -9.94 15.11
N VAL A 167 6.93 -10.48 15.93
CA VAL A 167 5.62 -9.87 16.19
C VAL A 167 5.39 -9.63 17.67
N ARG A 168 4.47 -8.72 17.96
CA ARG A 168 3.89 -8.51 19.28
C ARG A 168 2.43 -8.98 19.23
N PRO A 169 2.09 -10.09 19.88
CA PRO A 169 0.69 -10.50 20.03
C PRO A 169 -0.04 -9.55 21.00
N ARG A 170 -1.35 -9.40 20.85
CA ARG A 170 -2.18 -8.54 21.72
C ARG A 170 -2.17 -9.02 23.17
N CYS A 171 -2.37 -10.33 23.35
CA CYS A 171 -2.48 -10.97 24.67
C CYS A 171 -1.82 -12.35 24.62
N PRO A 172 -0.49 -12.45 24.78
CA PRO A 172 0.15 -13.75 24.91
C PRO A 172 -0.30 -14.43 26.22
N PRO A 173 -0.57 -15.76 26.25
CA PRO A 173 -0.55 -16.74 25.15
C PRO A 173 -1.93 -17.02 24.52
N LYS A 174 -2.99 -16.31 24.95
CA LYS A 174 -4.38 -16.69 24.68
C LYS A 174 -4.96 -16.13 23.38
N CYS A 175 -4.37 -15.07 22.84
CA CYS A 175 -4.88 -14.40 21.65
C CYS A 175 -3.96 -14.59 20.46
N ASN A 176 -4.47 -15.20 19.39
CA ASN A 176 -3.81 -15.28 18.08
C ASN A 176 -3.98 -13.97 17.28
N GLU A 177 -3.95 -12.82 17.93
CA GLU A 177 -4.07 -11.51 17.26
C GLU A 177 -2.72 -10.80 17.30
N VAL A 178 -2.16 -10.52 16.12
CA VAL A 178 -0.93 -9.73 15.98
C VAL A 178 -1.32 -8.25 15.93
N ILE A 179 -0.85 -7.47 16.91
CA ILE A 179 -1.09 -6.02 16.93
C ILE A 179 0.08 -5.23 16.36
N ARG A 180 1.27 -5.86 16.28
CA ARG A 180 2.46 -5.21 15.73
C ARG A 180 3.44 -6.20 15.13
N VAL A 181 3.92 -5.93 13.92
CA VAL A 181 5.20 -6.46 13.40
C VAL A 181 6.36 -5.58 13.90
N LYS A 182 7.38 -6.18 14.50
CA LYS A 182 8.60 -5.51 14.97
C LYS A 182 9.54 -5.29 13.78
N VAL A 183 9.32 -4.20 13.08
CA VAL A 183 10.16 -3.76 11.96
C VAL A 183 11.43 -3.11 12.50
N HIS A 184 12.57 -3.36 11.84
CA HIS A 184 13.84 -2.78 12.26
C HIS A 184 13.80 -1.24 12.10
N PRO A 185 14.27 -0.44 13.07
CA PRO A 185 14.20 1.02 12.97
C PRO A 185 14.84 1.60 11.70
N SER A 186 15.94 1.00 11.25
CA SER A 186 16.61 1.43 10.01
C SER A 186 15.75 1.26 8.75
N ASP A 187 14.76 0.36 8.75
CA ASP A 187 13.83 0.25 7.61
C ASP A 187 12.90 1.46 7.55
N CYS A 188 12.46 1.97 8.71
CA CYS A 188 11.69 3.22 8.78
C CYS A 188 12.54 4.42 8.35
N ASP A 189 13.82 4.46 8.75
CA ASP A 189 14.77 5.49 8.32
C ASP A 189 14.95 5.45 6.80
N GLU A 190 15.23 4.27 6.24
CA GLU A 190 15.47 4.08 4.81
C GLU A 190 14.24 4.46 3.97
N LEU A 191 13.05 4.05 4.43
CA LEU A 191 11.79 4.42 3.81
C LEU A 191 11.57 5.95 3.82
N TRP A 192 11.84 6.60 4.96
CA TRP A 192 11.69 8.05 5.07
C TRP A 192 12.67 8.80 4.18
N VAL A 193 13.95 8.42 4.16
CA VAL A 193 14.96 9.05 3.30
C VAL A 193 14.53 9.02 1.83
N SER A 194 13.88 7.95 1.39
CA SER A 194 13.34 7.83 0.04
C SER A 194 12.13 8.74 -0.24
N CYS A 195 11.40 9.16 0.81
CA CYS A 195 10.15 9.90 0.74
C CYS A 195 10.21 11.34 1.25
N GLU A 196 11.30 11.75 1.90
CA GLU A 196 11.41 13.02 2.61
C GLU A 196 11.15 14.23 1.69
N ARG A 197 11.77 14.25 0.50
CA ARG A 197 11.58 15.34 -0.47
C ARG A 197 10.12 15.44 -0.95
N PHE A 198 9.48 14.29 -1.19
CA PHE A 198 8.07 14.25 -1.52
C PHE A 198 7.20 14.74 -0.35
N GLY A 199 7.54 14.35 0.88
CA GLY A 199 6.85 14.80 2.09
C GLY A 199 6.91 16.31 2.29
N PHE A 200 8.06 16.93 2.05
CA PHE A 200 8.18 18.40 2.07
C PHE A 200 7.30 19.07 1.02
N ALA A 201 7.26 18.54 -0.21
CA ALA A 201 6.38 19.04 -1.26
C ALA A 201 4.89 18.88 -0.91
N ALA A 202 4.49 17.72 -0.40
CA ALA A 202 3.13 17.44 0.03
C ALA A 202 2.68 18.37 1.17
N LYS A 203 3.56 18.60 2.15
CA LYS A 203 3.30 19.55 3.25
C LYS A 203 3.16 20.99 2.75
N ALA A 204 4.03 21.42 1.83
CA ALA A 204 3.97 22.76 1.24
C ALA A 204 2.67 22.96 0.44
N LEU A 205 2.27 21.96 -0.38
CA LEU A 205 0.99 21.98 -1.09
C LEU A 205 -0.19 22.09 -0.11
N ARG A 206 -0.21 21.26 0.95
CA ARG A 206 -1.25 21.32 1.98
C ARG A 206 -1.36 22.70 2.59
N GLN A 207 -0.23 23.32 2.94
CA GLN A 207 -0.20 24.66 3.50
C GLN A 207 -0.75 25.70 2.52
N ALA A 208 -0.31 25.67 1.26
CA ALA A 208 -0.79 26.60 0.24
C ALA A 208 -2.31 26.48 -0.02
N LEU A 209 -2.85 25.25 -0.04
CA LEU A 209 -4.30 25.00 -0.12
C LEU A 209 -5.05 25.53 1.11
N LEU A 210 -4.46 25.42 2.30
CA LEU A 210 -5.04 25.95 3.54
C LEU A 210 -5.00 27.49 3.60
N ASP A 211 -4.05 28.13 2.94
CA ASP A 211 -3.93 29.59 2.95
C ASP A 211 -4.83 30.25 1.90
N SER A 212 -5.16 29.56 0.81
CA SER A 212 -6.04 30.09 -0.23
C SER A 212 -7.53 29.86 0.06
N ILE A 213 -8.31 30.93 0.24
CA ILE A 213 -9.78 30.87 0.36
C ILE A 213 -10.41 30.36 -0.94
N LEU A 214 -9.88 30.79 -2.09
CA LEU A 214 -10.37 30.40 -3.41
C LEU A 214 -10.13 28.91 -3.69
N ALA A 215 -8.92 28.39 -3.40
CA ALA A 215 -8.63 26.98 -3.64
C ALA A 215 -9.55 26.02 -2.85
N LYS A 216 -9.98 26.44 -1.65
CA LYS A 216 -10.95 25.68 -0.82
C LYS A 216 -12.34 25.56 -1.44
N GLN A 217 -12.66 26.34 -2.48
CA GLN A 217 -13.93 26.26 -3.20
C GLN A 217 -13.94 25.12 -4.25
N ALA A 218 -12.82 24.42 -4.43
CA ALA A 218 -12.75 23.24 -5.29
C ALA A 218 -13.80 22.20 -4.88
N LYS A 219 -14.50 21.64 -5.88
CA LYS A 219 -15.54 20.62 -5.70
C LYS A 219 -14.98 19.28 -5.25
N MET A 220 -13.77 18.94 -5.70
CA MET A 220 -13.12 17.69 -5.32
C MET A 220 -12.39 17.85 -3.98
N PRO A 221 -12.45 16.86 -3.07
CA PRO A 221 -11.73 16.93 -1.80
C PRO A 221 -10.22 16.89 -1.99
N VAL A 222 -9.48 17.53 -1.07
CA VAL A 222 -8.01 17.45 -0.99
C VAL A 222 -7.62 16.02 -0.66
N GLU A 223 -6.61 15.48 -1.35
CA GLU A 223 -6.06 14.16 -0.98
C GLU A 223 -5.29 14.24 0.34
N ASP A 224 -5.58 13.31 1.25
CA ASP A 224 -4.81 13.18 2.49
C ASP A 224 -3.44 12.54 2.21
N LEU A 225 -2.41 13.39 2.25
CA LEU A 225 -0.99 13.05 2.16
C LEU A 225 -0.26 13.18 3.51
N SER A 226 -1.00 13.24 4.63
CA SER A 226 -0.42 13.45 5.97
C SER A 226 0.54 12.34 6.40
N MET A 227 0.46 11.14 5.80
CA MET A 227 1.43 10.08 6.06
C MET A 227 2.88 10.47 5.72
N PHE A 228 3.08 11.46 4.86
CA PHE A 228 4.41 11.95 4.49
C PHE A 228 4.89 13.15 5.32
N GLU A 229 4.19 13.54 6.39
CA GLU A 229 4.58 14.68 7.23
C GLU A 229 5.80 14.41 8.12
N GLY A 230 6.18 13.14 8.28
CA GLY A 230 7.39 12.76 9.02
C GLY A 230 7.63 11.26 9.01
N GLN A 231 8.87 10.88 9.33
CA GLN A 231 9.32 9.48 9.37
C GLN A 231 8.41 8.56 10.20
N GLN A 232 8.10 8.97 11.45
CA GLN A 232 7.29 8.13 12.34
C GLN A 232 5.87 7.95 11.79
N VAL A 233 5.29 8.99 11.21
CA VAL A 233 3.94 8.95 10.64
C VAL A 233 3.91 8.02 9.43
N LEU A 234 4.91 8.13 8.53
CA LEU A 234 5.04 7.27 7.37
C LEU A 234 5.22 5.80 7.77
N CYS A 235 6.11 5.54 8.73
CA CYS A 235 6.35 4.17 9.16
C CYS A 235 5.15 3.57 9.88
N SER A 236 4.44 4.35 10.72
CA SER A 236 3.19 3.91 11.33
C SER A 236 2.09 3.65 10.31
N TRP A 237 1.97 4.51 9.29
CA TRP A 237 1.01 4.31 8.20
C TRP A 237 1.30 3.04 7.40
N MET A 238 2.55 2.81 6.99
CA MET A 238 2.94 1.56 6.31
C MET A 238 2.75 0.33 7.18
N HIS A 239 3.00 0.47 8.48
CA HIS A 239 2.79 -0.61 9.43
C HIS A 239 1.31 -1.01 9.51
N ASP A 240 0.43 -0.04 9.69
CA ASP A 240 -1.00 -0.28 9.83
C ASP A 240 -1.63 -0.71 8.49
N LEU A 241 -1.23 -0.12 7.37
CA LEU A 241 -1.80 -0.43 6.06
C LEU A 241 -1.26 -1.73 5.47
N VAL A 242 0.05 -1.97 5.59
CA VAL A 242 0.73 -3.07 4.88
C VAL A 242 1.18 -4.15 5.83
N ALA A 243 1.92 -3.81 6.90
CA ALA A 243 2.53 -4.83 7.75
C ALA A 243 1.50 -5.67 8.53
N LEU A 244 0.40 -5.06 8.97
CA LEU A 244 -0.70 -5.76 9.64
C LEU A 244 -1.70 -6.40 8.66
N HIS A 245 -1.69 -5.98 7.40
CA HIS A 245 -2.63 -6.44 6.38
C HIS A 245 -1.94 -6.74 5.03
N PRO A 246 -0.91 -7.62 5.00
CA PRO A 246 -0.11 -7.86 3.78
C PRO A 246 -0.92 -8.48 2.64
N LEU A 247 -2.02 -9.17 2.98
CA LEU A 247 -2.99 -9.71 2.02
C LEU A 247 -4.34 -8.97 2.09
N GLN A 248 -4.32 -7.64 2.32
CA GLN A 248 -5.55 -6.87 2.25
C GLN A 248 -6.21 -7.08 0.89
N ARG A 249 -7.45 -7.57 0.91
CA ARG A 249 -8.30 -7.55 -0.29
C ARG A 249 -8.94 -6.18 -0.38
N PRO A 250 -9.14 -5.65 -1.59
CA PRO A 250 -10.09 -4.56 -1.77
C PRO A 250 -11.43 -5.00 -1.16
N THR A 251 -11.97 -4.19 -0.25
CA THR A 251 -13.36 -4.32 0.17
C THR A 251 -14.27 -4.17 -1.05
N GLU A 252 -15.46 -4.77 -1.05
CA GLU A 252 -16.40 -4.59 -2.17
C GLU A 252 -16.72 -3.10 -2.38
N ALA A 253 -16.81 -2.32 -1.30
CA ALA A 253 -16.94 -0.87 -1.37
C ALA A 253 -15.74 -0.20 -2.05
N GLU A 254 -14.49 -0.65 -1.83
CA GLU A 254 -13.33 -0.11 -2.54
C GLU A 254 -13.27 -0.56 -4.01
N LYS A 255 -13.78 -1.76 -4.33
CA LYS A 255 -13.94 -2.20 -5.72
C LYS A 255 -14.97 -1.35 -6.45
N GLU A 256 -16.07 -1.02 -5.78
CA GLU A 256 -17.18 -0.23 -6.32
C GLU A 256 -16.90 1.28 -6.32
N ALA A 257 -16.16 1.79 -5.32
CA ALA A 257 -15.83 3.21 -5.14
C ALA A 257 -14.58 3.65 -5.91
N THR A 258 -14.19 2.92 -6.94
CA THR A 258 -13.34 3.47 -8.00
C THR A 258 -14.27 4.23 -8.96
N PRO A 259 -14.47 5.57 -8.89
CA PRO A 259 -13.98 6.61 -7.98
C PRO A 259 -15.10 7.26 -7.12
N ALA A 260 -14.93 7.30 -5.78
CA ALA A 260 -15.27 8.39 -4.84
C ALA A 260 -15.58 7.87 -3.42
N SER A 261 -14.55 7.65 -2.59
CA SER A 261 -14.58 7.96 -1.15
C SER A 261 -13.29 7.49 -0.47
N GLY A 262 -12.59 8.43 0.17
CA GLY A 262 -11.26 8.27 0.76
C GLY A 262 -11.22 7.66 2.18
N PRO A 263 -10.01 7.63 2.79
CA PRO A 263 -9.63 6.74 3.89
C PRO A 263 -9.81 7.33 5.30
N ASP A 264 -10.97 7.94 5.61
CA ASP A 264 -11.21 8.57 6.92
C ASP A 264 -11.18 7.57 8.10
N ALA A 265 -11.40 6.28 7.84
CA ALA A 265 -11.38 5.25 8.87
C ALA A 265 -9.97 4.91 9.40
N LEU A 266 -8.92 5.16 8.63
CA LEU A 266 -7.54 4.82 9.03
C LEU A 266 -6.92 5.91 9.92
N SER A 267 -7.17 7.18 9.61
CA SER A 267 -6.57 8.32 10.30
C SER A 267 -6.99 8.40 11.79
N LYS A 268 -8.24 8.05 12.10
CA LYS A 268 -8.76 8.04 13.48
C LYS A 268 -8.10 6.99 14.41
N ARG A 269 -7.44 5.97 13.87
CA ARG A 269 -6.73 4.95 14.67
C ARG A 269 -5.30 5.36 15.05
N LEU A 270 -4.69 6.28 14.29
CA LEU A 270 -3.30 6.67 14.48
C LEU A 270 -3.10 7.58 15.71
N SER A 271 -4.12 8.33 16.13
CA SER A 271 -4.01 9.30 17.24
C SER A 271 -3.94 8.66 18.63
N ASP A 272 -4.50 7.46 18.83
CA ASP A 272 -4.56 6.79 20.15
C ASP A 272 -3.36 5.88 20.44
N ARG A 273 -2.47 5.63 19.47
CA ARG A 273 -1.27 4.79 19.64
C ARG A 273 0.00 5.63 19.77
N ARG A 274 -0.02 6.65 20.63
CA ARG A 274 1.23 7.32 21.04
C ARG A 274 2.05 6.33 21.86
N LEU A 275 2.95 5.70 21.12
CA LEU A 275 3.73 4.54 21.49
C LEU A 275 4.60 4.87 22.71
N GLN A 276 4.36 4.16 23.82
CA GLN A 276 5.35 4.01 24.88
C GLN A 276 6.66 3.55 24.22
N SER A 277 7.64 4.46 24.17
CA SER A 277 9.05 4.10 24.02
C SER A 277 9.47 3.41 25.32
N GLU A 278 9.05 2.17 25.51
CA GLU A 278 9.69 1.30 26.49
C GLU A 278 11.13 1.08 26.02
N ILE A 279 12.03 1.55 26.88
CA ILE A 279 13.47 1.50 26.78
C ILE A 279 13.86 0.02 26.74
N ASP A 280 14.24 -0.47 25.56
CA ASP A 280 14.75 -1.83 25.36
C ASP A 280 16.11 -1.98 26.03
N GLY A 281 16.10 -2.44 27.27
CA GLY A 281 17.22 -3.18 27.84
C GLY A 281 17.26 -4.57 27.20
N ASP A 282 18.28 -4.82 26.39
CA ASP A 282 18.88 -6.11 26.02
C ASP A 282 18.03 -7.39 26.24
N THR A 283 16.85 -7.47 25.62
CA THR A 283 15.94 -8.63 25.75
C THR A 283 16.05 -9.60 24.57
N GLY A 284 17.11 -9.51 23.75
CA GLY A 284 17.27 -10.37 22.57
C GLY A 284 16.14 -10.21 21.54
N LEU A 285 15.49 -9.04 21.52
CA LEU A 285 14.40 -8.75 20.60
C LEU A 285 14.90 -8.76 19.15
N ARG A 286 14.38 -9.70 18.36
CA ARG A 286 14.59 -9.71 16.91
C ARG A 286 13.67 -8.71 16.23
N PHE A 287 14.22 -8.02 15.23
CA PHE A 287 13.51 -7.12 14.34
C PHE A 287 13.56 -7.67 12.92
N PHE A 288 12.46 -7.51 12.20
CA PHE A 288 12.33 -7.94 10.82
C PHE A 288 12.82 -6.82 9.90
N GLN A 289 13.74 -7.16 8.99
CA GLN A 289 14.33 -6.22 8.04
C GLN A 289 13.52 -6.18 6.75
N VAL A 290 12.38 -5.47 6.79
CA VAL A 290 11.37 -5.47 5.73
C VAL A 290 11.96 -4.97 4.40
N MET A 291 12.76 -3.90 4.44
CA MET A 291 13.32 -3.30 3.22
C MET A 291 14.34 -4.23 2.57
N HIS A 292 15.15 -4.93 3.38
CA HIS A 292 16.10 -5.94 2.90
C HIS A 292 15.38 -7.11 2.22
N GLU A 293 14.35 -7.65 2.87
CA GLU A 293 13.53 -8.76 2.34
C GLU A 293 12.81 -8.34 1.05
N GLY A 294 12.34 -7.09 0.97
CA GLY A 294 11.75 -6.52 -0.22
C GLY A 294 12.70 -6.43 -1.41
N ARG A 295 13.96 -6.04 -1.19
CA ARG A 295 14.99 -6.00 -2.25
C ARG A 295 15.39 -7.38 -2.76
N GLN A 296 15.36 -8.38 -1.88
CA GLN A 296 15.66 -9.76 -2.24
C GLN A 296 14.47 -10.49 -2.86
N SER A 297 13.29 -9.86 -2.87
CA SER A 297 12.12 -10.40 -3.51
C SER A 297 12.23 -10.35 -5.04
N GLY A 298 11.44 -11.17 -5.73
CA GLY A 298 11.25 -11.12 -7.18
C GLY A 298 10.10 -10.23 -7.63
N PHE A 299 9.53 -9.41 -6.73
CA PHE A 299 8.50 -8.43 -7.10
C PHE A 299 9.12 -7.26 -7.87
N ASP A 300 8.37 -6.70 -8.82
CA ASP A 300 8.77 -5.44 -9.45
C ASP A 300 8.50 -4.27 -8.50
N VAL A 301 9.55 -3.88 -7.77
CA VAL A 301 9.51 -2.77 -6.81
C VAL A 301 9.75 -1.40 -7.45
N THR A 302 10.04 -1.34 -8.75
CA THR A 302 10.32 -0.07 -9.42
C THR A 302 9.04 0.66 -9.76
N TRP A 303 8.90 1.92 -9.39
CA TRP A 303 7.78 2.76 -9.81
C TRP A 303 8.16 3.59 -11.04
N SER A 304 7.48 3.34 -12.17
CA SER A 304 7.74 4.03 -13.44
C SER A 304 6.93 5.33 -13.64
N GLY A 305 6.19 5.76 -12.63
CA GLY A 305 5.29 6.91 -12.73
C GLY A 305 3.83 6.52 -12.96
N LEU A 306 2.93 7.51 -12.89
CA LEU A 306 1.65 7.38 -13.55
C LEU A 306 1.93 7.41 -15.05
N VAL A 307 2.17 6.25 -15.65
CA VAL A 307 2.13 6.12 -17.10
C VAL A 307 0.68 6.43 -17.45
N GLY A 308 0.39 7.69 -17.79
CA GLY A 308 -0.91 8.07 -18.32
C GLY A 308 -1.26 7.05 -19.39
N PRO A 309 -2.51 6.54 -19.41
CA PRO A 309 -2.89 5.38 -20.23
C PRO A 309 -2.27 5.59 -21.60
N SER A 310 -1.21 4.82 -21.89
CA SER A 310 -0.37 5.02 -23.05
C SER A 310 -1.34 5.05 -24.21
N GLY A 311 -1.58 6.25 -24.75
CA GLY A 311 -2.79 6.56 -25.49
C GLY A 311 -3.04 5.39 -26.40
N SER A 312 -4.12 4.64 -26.12
CA SER A 312 -4.66 3.62 -26.99
C SER A 312 -4.47 4.20 -28.38
N ALA A 313 -3.52 3.65 -29.13
CA ALA A 313 -3.22 4.14 -30.46
C ALA A 313 -4.58 4.20 -31.12
N CYS A 314 -5.11 5.40 -31.32
CA CYS A 314 -6.24 5.58 -32.20
C CYS A 314 -5.75 4.87 -33.45
N PRO A 315 -6.38 3.76 -33.88
CA PRO A 315 -5.99 3.16 -35.14
C PRO A 315 -6.13 4.31 -36.13
N THR A 316 -5.00 4.80 -36.63
CA THR A 316 -4.99 5.75 -37.72
C THR A 316 -5.62 4.99 -38.86
N SER A 317 -6.94 5.12 -38.99
CA SER A 317 -7.63 4.87 -40.23
C SER A 317 -6.91 5.71 -41.26
N VAL A 318 -6.14 5.02 -42.08
CA VAL A 318 -5.56 5.52 -43.31
C VAL A 318 -6.74 5.83 -44.23
N VAL A 319 -7.35 6.99 -44.05
CA VAL A 319 -8.26 7.62 -45.01
C VAL A 319 -7.98 9.11 -44.97
N GLY A 320 -6.94 9.50 -45.70
CA GLY A 320 -6.96 10.60 -46.67
C GLY A 320 -7.20 12.04 -46.21
N VAL A 321 -6.40 12.90 -46.86
CA VAL A 321 -6.73 14.26 -47.34
C VAL A 321 -6.10 15.41 -46.55
N LEU A 322 -5.07 15.99 -47.20
CA LEU A 322 -4.71 17.41 -47.28
C LEU A 322 -5.41 18.35 -46.28
N LEU A 323 -4.67 18.88 -45.31
CA LEU A 323 -4.80 20.28 -44.84
C LEU A 323 -3.69 20.60 -43.81
N THR A 324 -2.46 20.68 -44.30
CA THR A 324 -1.36 21.38 -43.61
C THR A 324 -1.01 22.61 -44.42
N LEU A 325 -1.68 23.73 -44.14
CA LEU A 325 -1.23 25.10 -44.40
C LEU A 325 -2.16 26.02 -43.60
N LEU A 326 -1.58 27.02 -42.93
CA LEU A 326 -2.22 28.05 -42.09
C LEU A 326 -2.31 27.73 -40.59
N TRP A 327 -1.17 27.78 -39.89
CA TRP A 327 -1.09 28.24 -38.49
C TRP A 327 0.30 28.81 -38.17
N ASN A 328 0.79 29.65 -39.07
CA ASN A 328 1.91 30.55 -38.83
C ASN A 328 1.54 31.87 -39.49
N PHE A 329 1.06 32.83 -38.71
CA PHE A 329 1.02 34.28 -38.93
C PHE A 329 -0.11 34.85 -38.07
N CYS A 330 0.23 35.36 -36.89
CA CYS A 330 -0.39 36.54 -36.25
C CYS A 330 0.23 36.77 -34.86
N PHE A 331 1.50 37.17 -34.84
CA PHE A 331 2.02 38.06 -33.79
C PHE A 331 3.04 38.98 -34.46
N GLY A 332 2.64 40.23 -34.62
CA GLY A 332 3.39 41.25 -35.32
C GLY A 332 2.54 42.49 -35.57
N PHE A 333 2.13 43.15 -34.47
CA PHE A 333 2.07 44.60 -34.30
C PHE A 333 1.87 44.90 -32.82
#